data_AF-A0A672QYH4-F1
#
_entry.id   AF-A0A672QYH4-F1
#
_cell.length_a   1.000
_cell.length_b   1.000
_cell.length_c   1.000
_cell.angle_alpha   90.00
_cell.angle_beta   90.00
_cell.angle_gamma   90.00
#
_symmetry.space_group_name_H-M   'P 1'
#
loop_
_entity.id
_entity.type
_entity.pdbx_description
1 polymer ?
#
loop_
_entity_poly.entity_id
_entity_poly.type
_entity_poly.pdbx_seq_one_letter_code
_entity_poly.pdbx_strand_id
1 'polypeptide(L)'
;TFVLDQMDWLPQKTMKKMSLPQRRPSYQVTRNFVSPMAPVWDQPDKMEKKLHAVPAGKTVKFRCQANGNPTPTLKWLKNGKEFKKDQRIGGYKVRHMWTIIMESVVPSDKGNYTCLVENKYGSINHTYQLDVVGRSYFWHRPILQAGLPANRTVVVGSDVEFECKVFSDPRPHIQWLKHIEVRGSRFGPDGLPYVRVLKATGVSTTNKEMEVLQIRNVSLEDSGEYTCLAGNSIGHSHHSAWLTVYKEQ
;
A
#
# COMPACT_ATOMS: atom_id res chain seq x y z
N THR A 1 44.11 12.68 101.13
CA THR A 1 43.54 11.53 101.86
C THR A 1 43.04 10.53 100.84
N PHE A 2 43.66 9.34 100.78
CA PHE A 2 43.11 8.04 100.33
C PHE A 2 42.63 7.91 98.85
N VAL A 3 42.90 6.88 98.03
CA VAL A 3 43.67 5.61 98.08
C VAL A 3 44.01 5.19 96.63
N LEU A 4 45.06 4.36 96.55
CA LEU A 4 45.54 3.44 95.51
C LEU A 4 44.55 2.74 94.57
N ASP A 5 45.02 2.49 93.35
CA ASP A 5 45.13 1.20 92.60
C ASP A 5 45.03 1.52 91.09
N GLN A 6 45.76 0.93 90.14
CA GLN A 6 46.44 -0.36 90.09
C GLN A 6 47.48 -0.31 88.94
N MET A 7 48.57 -1.06 89.10
CA MET A 7 49.56 -1.37 88.06
C MET A 7 48.99 -2.32 87.01
N ASP A 8 49.33 -2.10 85.74
CA ASP A 8 49.45 -3.18 84.75
C ASP A 8 50.60 -2.90 83.77
N TRP A 9 51.43 -3.93 83.55
CA TRP A 9 52.67 -3.92 82.79
C TRP A 9 52.44 -4.29 81.31
N LEU A 10 52.86 -3.37 80.42
CA LEU A 10 53.37 -3.45 79.03
C LEU A 10 52.93 -4.56 78.05
N PRO A 11 52.84 -4.21 76.76
CA PRO A 11 53.93 -4.63 75.88
C PRO A 11 54.48 -3.55 74.94
N GLN A 12 55.73 -3.73 74.54
CA GLN A 12 56.56 -2.85 73.72
C GLN A 12 55.90 -2.51 72.37
N LYS A 13 55.72 -1.21 72.08
CA LYS A 13 55.45 -0.73 70.72
C LYS A 13 56.74 -0.81 69.90
N THR A 14 56.77 -1.73 68.95
CA THR A 14 57.79 -1.78 67.90
C THR A 14 57.72 -0.53 67.02
N MET A 15 58.86 0.16 66.86
CA MET A 15 59.01 1.22 65.86
C MET A 15 58.86 0.60 64.46
N LYS A 16 57.71 0.82 63.81
CA LYS A 16 57.58 0.56 62.37
C LYS A 16 58.42 1.58 61.61
N LYS A 17 59.42 1.09 60.85
CA LYS A 17 60.15 1.84 59.83
C LYS A 17 59.17 2.64 58.96
N MET A 18 59.36 3.95 58.91
CA MET A 18 58.69 4.84 57.96
C MET A 18 59.18 4.48 56.55
N SER A 19 58.33 3.83 55.76
CA SER A 19 58.57 3.60 54.35
C SER A 19 58.18 4.85 53.54
N LEU A 20 59.07 5.26 52.64
CA LEU A 20 58.85 6.32 51.65
C LEU A 20 57.52 6.09 50.89
N PRO A 21 56.77 7.15 50.53
CA PRO A 21 55.53 7.00 49.80
C PRO A 21 55.83 6.38 48.43
N GLN A 22 55.31 5.19 48.19
CA GLN A 22 55.36 4.56 46.87
C GLN A 22 54.62 5.45 45.88
N ARG A 23 55.29 5.78 44.77
CA ARG A 23 54.69 6.49 43.64
C ARG A 23 53.42 5.74 43.22
N ARG A 24 52.28 6.43 43.23
CA ARG A 24 51.02 5.89 42.71
C ARG A 24 51.25 5.51 41.24
N PRO A 25 50.81 4.33 40.79
CA PRO A 25 50.84 4.01 39.37
C PRO A 25 49.95 5.04 38.65
N SER A 26 50.51 5.72 37.66
CA SER A 26 49.73 6.56 36.75
C SER A 26 48.70 5.66 36.08
N TYR A 27 47.42 5.84 36.40
CA TYR A 27 46.33 5.27 35.62
C TYR A 27 46.45 5.84 34.21
N GLN A 28 46.99 5.05 33.28
CA GLN A 28 46.83 5.35 31.87
C GLN A 28 45.35 5.13 31.55
N VAL A 29 44.61 6.22 31.40
CA VAL A 29 43.32 6.19 30.72
C VAL A 29 43.65 5.80 29.28
N THR A 30 43.48 4.52 28.95
CA THR A 30 43.45 4.07 27.56
C THR A 30 42.26 4.75 26.90
N ARG A 31 42.50 5.90 26.26
CA ARG A 31 41.54 6.45 25.31
C ARG A 31 41.36 5.37 24.24
N ASN A 32 40.21 4.71 24.21
CA ASN A 32 39.81 3.91 23.07
C ASN A 32 39.76 4.84 21.86
N PHE A 33 40.85 4.89 21.07
CA PHE A 33 40.88 5.61 19.82
C PHE A 33 40.03 4.83 18.81
N VAL A 34 38.75 5.16 18.73
CA VAL A 34 37.91 4.67 17.64
C VAL A 34 38.44 5.29 16.35
N SER A 35 38.83 4.46 15.38
CA SER A 35 39.39 4.93 14.12
C SER A 35 38.42 5.86 13.39
N PRO A 36 38.89 7.01 12.88
CA PRO A 36 38.09 7.86 11.99
C PRO A 36 37.59 7.08 10.77
N MET A 37 36.30 7.20 10.45
CA MET A 37 35.69 6.43 9.36
C MET A 37 34.59 7.24 8.67
N ALA A 38 34.65 7.32 7.34
CA ALA A 38 33.58 7.86 6.50
C ALA A 38 32.31 6.99 6.62
N PRO A 39 31.13 7.50 6.26
CA PRO A 39 29.90 6.73 6.40
C PRO A 39 29.89 5.51 5.48
N VAL A 40 29.41 4.37 5.98
CA VAL A 40 29.21 3.12 5.23
C VAL A 40 27.86 2.51 5.60
N TRP A 41 27.17 1.90 4.64
CA TRP A 41 25.89 1.21 4.90
C TRP A 41 26.09 0.01 5.81
N ASP A 42 25.33 -0.03 6.91
CA ASP A 42 25.35 -1.12 7.89
C ASP A 42 24.51 -2.33 7.40
N GLN A 43 23.42 -2.06 6.68
CA GLN A 43 22.45 -3.07 6.23
C GLN A 43 22.02 -2.84 4.77
N PRO A 44 22.93 -2.98 3.79
CA PRO A 44 22.64 -2.70 2.38
C PRO A 44 21.53 -3.58 1.79
N ASP A 45 21.39 -4.84 2.23
CA ASP A 45 20.36 -5.77 1.75
C ASP A 45 18.93 -5.22 1.95
N LYS A 46 18.71 -4.48 3.05
CA LYS A 46 17.41 -3.84 3.34
C LYS A 46 17.11 -2.63 2.45
N MET A 47 18.06 -2.25 1.60
CA MET A 47 18.01 -1.12 0.68
C MET A 47 18.02 -1.56 -0.79
N GLU A 48 18.12 -2.86 -1.09
CA GLU A 48 18.11 -3.37 -2.47
C GLU A 48 16.82 -3.02 -3.21
N LYS A 49 15.69 -3.06 -2.51
CA LYS A 49 14.38 -2.70 -3.06
C LYS A 49 14.29 -1.18 -3.25
N LYS A 50 14.67 -0.70 -4.42
CA LYS A 50 14.58 0.73 -4.77
C LYS A 50 13.15 1.19 -5.03
N LEU A 51 12.34 0.40 -5.75
CA LEU A 51 10.95 0.74 -6.07
C LEU A 51 9.98 0.23 -5.01
N HIS A 52 9.21 1.14 -4.43
CA HIS A 52 8.13 0.87 -3.51
C HIS A 52 6.80 1.28 -4.13
N ALA A 53 6.16 0.36 -4.85
CA ALA A 53 4.78 0.51 -5.28
C ALA A 53 3.83 0.12 -4.14
N VAL A 54 3.04 1.08 -3.66
CA VAL A 54 2.17 0.90 -2.50
C VAL A 54 0.76 1.46 -2.76
N PRO A 55 -0.27 0.80 -2.22
CA PRO A 55 -1.60 1.39 -2.07
C PRO A 55 -1.63 2.76 -1.42
N ALA A 56 -2.49 3.67 -1.91
CA ALA A 56 -2.90 4.85 -1.13
C ALA A 56 -3.49 4.44 0.24
N GLY A 57 -3.26 5.26 1.27
CA GLY A 57 -3.70 5.02 2.64
C GLY A 57 -2.83 4.05 3.45
N LYS A 58 -1.81 3.42 2.85
CA LYS A 58 -0.86 2.56 3.59
C LYS A 58 0.30 3.35 4.18
N THR A 59 1.07 2.69 5.06
CA THR A 59 2.27 3.26 5.67
C THR A 59 3.52 2.81 4.92
N VAL A 60 4.38 3.76 4.58
CA VAL A 60 5.69 3.54 3.94
C VAL A 60 6.81 3.79 4.93
N LYS A 61 7.86 2.96 4.85
CA LYS A 61 9.07 3.08 5.67
C LYS A 61 10.30 2.99 4.77
N PHE A 62 11.15 4.00 4.80
CA PHE A 62 12.46 3.99 4.14
C PHE A 62 13.56 4.00 5.18
N ARG A 63 14.62 3.20 4.97
CA ARG A 63 15.68 2.96 5.96
C ARG A 63 17.04 3.13 5.32
N CYS A 64 17.93 3.91 5.94
CA CYS A 64 19.29 4.09 5.44
C CYS A 64 20.29 3.99 6.59
N GLN A 65 20.34 2.82 7.25
CA GLN A 65 21.20 2.62 8.41
C GLN A 65 22.67 2.63 7.98
N ALA A 66 23.46 3.49 8.61
CA ALA A 66 24.87 3.65 8.31
C ALA A 66 25.69 3.80 9.59
N ASN A 67 26.94 3.37 9.49
CA ASN A 67 27.95 3.53 10.53
C ASN A 67 29.01 4.54 10.06
N GLY A 68 29.65 5.23 11.00
CA GLY A 68 30.71 6.19 10.72
C GLY A 68 31.25 6.77 12.02
N ASN A 69 32.48 7.27 11.99
CA ASN A 69 33.11 7.93 13.14
C ASN A 69 33.77 9.24 12.72
N PRO A 70 33.25 10.42 13.15
CA PRO A 70 32.10 10.62 14.02
C PRO A 70 30.78 10.08 13.47
N THR A 71 29.81 9.83 14.36
CA THR A 71 28.46 9.38 13.99
C THR A 71 27.88 10.30 12.91
N PRO A 72 27.50 9.75 11.74
CA PRO A 72 27.05 10.59 10.65
C PRO A 72 25.64 11.14 10.88
N THR A 73 25.36 12.27 10.25
CA THR A 73 24.02 12.87 10.21
C THR A 73 23.24 12.38 8.99
N LEU A 74 21.91 12.29 9.10
CA LEU A 74 21.01 11.89 8.02
C LEU A 74 20.07 13.05 7.64
N LYS A 75 20.01 13.35 6.34
CA LYS A 75 19.02 14.24 5.73
C LYS A 75 18.21 13.49 4.68
N TRP A 76 16.94 13.86 4.51
CA TRP A 76 16.08 13.30 3.48
C TRP A 76 15.76 14.35 2.42
N LEU A 77 15.80 13.94 1.16
CA LEU A 77 15.42 14.75 0.01
C LEU A 77 14.21 14.10 -0.67
N LYS A 78 13.25 14.90 -1.12
CA LYS A 78 12.17 14.49 -2.01
C LYS A 78 12.41 15.19 -3.35
N ASN A 79 12.58 14.41 -4.41
CA ASN A 79 12.85 14.91 -5.77
C ASN A 79 14.03 15.91 -5.80
N GLY A 80 15.10 15.59 -5.07
CA GLY A 80 16.33 16.39 -4.99
C GLY A 80 16.26 17.63 -4.09
N LYS A 81 15.11 17.95 -3.49
CA LYS A 81 14.95 19.08 -2.55
C LYS A 81 14.79 18.57 -1.12
N GLU A 82 15.21 19.35 -0.14
CA GLU A 82 15.06 19.00 1.27
C GLU A 82 13.60 18.63 1.61
N PHE A 83 13.42 17.42 2.14
CA PHE A 83 12.11 16.90 2.51
C PHE A 83 11.79 17.30 3.95
N LYS A 84 10.88 18.28 4.10
CA LYS A 84 10.46 18.83 5.39
C LYS A 84 9.09 18.28 5.79
N LYS A 85 8.82 18.20 7.10
CA LYS A 85 7.59 17.57 7.62
C LYS A 85 6.30 18.27 7.16
N ASP A 86 6.35 19.57 6.95
CA ASP A 86 5.25 20.43 6.50
C ASP A 86 4.89 20.25 5.02
N GLN A 87 5.78 19.67 4.20
CA GLN A 87 5.52 19.38 2.79
C GLN A 87 4.49 18.26 2.57
N ARG A 88 4.01 17.63 3.66
CA ARG A 88 3.06 16.52 3.64
C ARG A 88 2.01 16.68 4.75
N ILE A 89 0.75 16.45 4.41
CA ILE A 89 -0.33 16.38 5.40
C ILE A 89 -0.08 15.20 6.36
N GLY A 90 -0.01 15.47 7.66
CA GLY A 90 0.37 14.49 8.69
C GLY A 90 1.88 14.26 8.85
N GLY A 91 2.71 14.91 8.02
CA GLY A 91 4.16 14.84 8.07
C GLY A 91 4.75 13.44 7.99
N TYR A 92 5.96 13.28 8.56
CA TYR A 92 6.65 12.01 8.71
C TYR A 92 7.25 11.85 10.11
N LYS A 93 7.38 10.59 10.57
CA LYS A 93 8.04 10.23 11.83
C LYS A 93 9.45 9.73 11.53
N VAL A 94 10.38 9.99 12.44
CA VAL A 94 11.74 9.43 12.39
C VAL A 94 11.88 8.39 13.49
N ARG A 95 12.35 7.20 13.14
CA ARG A 95 12.60 6.10 14.09
C ARG A 95 14.07 5.71 14.07
N HIS A 96 14.69 5.65 15.25
CA HIS A 96 16.10 5.27 15.46
C HIS A 96 17.09 6.01 14.54
N MET A 97 16.84 7.30 14.27
CA MET A 97 17.56 8.18 13.34
C MET A 97 17.51 7.77 11.86
N TRP A 98 17.55 6.49 11.52
CA TRP A 98 17.79 5.98 10.17
C TRP A 98 16.55 5.67 9.34
N THR A 99 15.35 5.76 9.94
CA THR A 99 14.09 5.39 9.29
C THR A 99 13.13 6.57 9.22
N ILE A 100 12.63 6.90 8.02
CA ILE A 100 11.44 7.76 7.88
C ILE A 100 10.19 6.90 7.69
N ILE A 101 9.11 7.34 8.32
CA ILE A 101 7.79 6.68 8.27
C ILE A 101 6.77 7.71 7.80
N MET A 102 6.15 7.44 6.65
CA MET A 102 5.03 8.20 6.11
C MET A 102 3.75 7.37 6.24
N GLU A 103 2.83 7.81 7.07
CA GLU A 103 1.56 7.12 7.33
C GLU A 103 0.48 7.63 6.37
N SER A 104 -0.41 6.73 5.93
CA SER A 104 -1.52 7.07 5.04
C SER A 104 -1.08 7.79 3.76
N VAL A 105 -0.19 7.17 2.98
CA VAL A 105 0.37 7.78 1.76
C VAL A 105 -0.69 8.11 0.72
N VAL A 106 -0.53 9.24 0.03
CA VAL A 106 -1.46 9.75 -0.99
C VAL A 106 -0.75 9.91 -2.34
N PRO A 107 -1.47 10.06 -3.47
CA PRO A 107 -0.83 10.18 -4.79
C PRO A 107 0.22 11.30 -4.90
N SER A 108 0.09 12.39 -4.15
CA SER A 108 1.08 13.48 -4.10
C SER A 108 2.38 13.13 -3.35
N ASP A 109 2.40 12.01 -2.60
CA ASP A 109 3.61 11.46 -2.00
C ASP A 109 4.51 10.75 -3.00
N LYS A 110 4.06 10.54 -4.25
CA LYS A 110 4.92 9.97 -5.30
C LYS A 110 6.21 10.76 -5.49
N GLY A 111 7.28 10.04 -5.78
CA GLY A 111 8.57 10.65 -6.13
C GLY A 111 9.77 9.88 -5.61
N ASN A 112 10.93 10.51 -5.73
CA ASN A 112 12.21 9.96 -5.34
C ASN A 112 12.60 10.48 -3.95
N TYR A 113 12.85 9.55 -3.02
CA TYR A 113 13.25 9.83 -1.65
C TYR A 113 14.71 9.44 -1.46
N THR A 114 15.58 10.44 -1.35
CA THR A 114 17.01 10.24 -1.20
C THR A 114 17.42 10.46 0.25
N CYS A 115 18.05 9.48 0.87
CA CYS A 115 18.76 9.67 2.13
C CYS A 115 20.19 10.11 1.84
N LEU A 116 20.61 11.21 2.46
CA LEU A 116 21.97 11.75 2.40
C LEU A 116 22.59 11.60 3.78
N VAL A 117 23.68 10.83 3.87
CA VAL A 117 24.36 10.50 5.11
C VAL A 117 25.79 11.03 5.06
N GLU A 118 26.14 11.90 6.00
CA GLU A 118 27.41 12.64 5.96
C GLU A 118 28.10 12.75 7.33
N ASN A 119 29.44 12.72 7.31
CA ASN A 119 30.27 13.19 8.41
C ASN A 119 31.50 13.94 7.84
N LYS A 120 32.41 14.41 8.69
CA LYS A 120 33.60 15.18 8.26
C LYS A 120 34.57 14.41 7.35
N TYR A 121 34.40 13.11 7.17
CA TYR A 121 35.27 12.25 6.36
C TYR A 121 34.63 11.79 5.06
N GLY A 122 33.34 12.03 4.84
CA GLY A 122 32.68 11.69 3.59
C GLY A 122 31.17 11.74 3.64
N SER A 123 30.56 11.44 2.50
CA SER A 123 29.11 11.42 2.31
C SER A 123 28.71 10.28 1.39
N ILE A 124 27.59 9.62 1.70
CA ILE A 124 26.96 8.58 0.90
C ILE A 124 25.47 8.89 0.74
N ASN A 125 24.84 8.37 -0.32
CA ASN A 125 23.41 8.53 -0.52
C ASN A 125 22.76 7.27 -1.11
N HIS A 126 21.45 7.16 -0.93
CA HIS A 126 20.64 6.13 -1.56
C HIS A 126 19.25 6.69 -1.87
N THR A 127 18.70 6.32 -3.02
CA THR A 127 17.41 6.83 -3.50
C THR A 127 16.39 5.70 -3.66
N TYR A 128 15.26 5.86 -2.97
CA TYR A 128 14.05 5.07 -3.16
C TYR A 128 13.12 5.77 -4.13
N GLN A 129 12.37 5.00 -4.91
CA GLN A 129 11.27 5.48 -5.73
C GLN A 129 9.94 5.05 -5.09
N LEU A 130 9.10 6.01 -4.73
CA LEU A 130 7.76 5.77 -4.20
C LEU A 130 6.72 5.93 -5.30
N ASP A 131 5.99 4.86 -5.60
CA ASP A 131 4.79 4.91 -6.43
C ASP A 131 3.55 4.60 -5.58
N VAL A 132 2.67 5.60 -5.44
CA VAL A 132 1.41 5.45 -4.69
C VAL A 132 0.29 5.14 -5.66
N VAL A 133 -0.09 3.87 -5.75
CA VAL A 133 -1.16 3.44 -6.63
C VAL A 133 -2.49 3.85 -6.00
N GLY A 134 -3.10 4.88 -6.58
CA GLY A 134 -4.47 5.30 -6.28
C GLY A 134 -5.49 4.36 -6.90
N ARG A 135 -5.40 3.05 -6.63
CA ARG A 135 -6.54 2.18 -6.87
C ARG A 135 -7.64 2.65 -5.92
N SER A 136 -8.87 2.70 -6.42
CA SER A 136 -10.02 3.05 -5.62
C SER A 136 -10.16 1.93 -4.59
N TYR A 137 -9.57 2.09 -3.40
CA TYR A 137 -9.72 1.14 -2.29
C TYR A 137 -11.15 1.11 -1.75
N PHE A 138 -12.10 1.77 -2.41
CA PHE A 138 -13.48 1.35 -2.38
C PHE A 138 -13.59 0.03 -3.14
N TRP A 139 -13.23 -1.06 -2.46
CA TRP A 139 -13.61 -2.40 -2.86
C TRP A 139 -15.14 -2.44 -2.95
N HIS A 140 -15.66 -2.17 -4.14
CA HIS A 140 -17.08 -2.15 -4.44
C HIS A 140 -17.42 -3.21 -5.50
N ARG A 141 -18.68 -3.67 -5.48
CA ARG A 141 -19.28 -4.39 -6.60
C ARG A 141 -19.20 -3.55 -7.88
N PRO A 142 -19.20 -4.13 -9.10
CA PRO A 142 -19.07 -3.35 -10.33
C PRO A 142 -20.11 -2.22 -10.42
N ILE A 143 -19.72 -1.06 -10.92
CA ILE A 143 -20.65 0.07 -11.16
C ILE A 143 -20.97 0.09 -12.64
N LEU A 144 -22.26 0.08 -12.97
CA LEU A 144 -22.74 0.18 -14.34
C LEU A 144 -23.05 1.64 -14.66
N GLN A 145 -22.70 2.10 -15.85
CA GLN A 145 -23.03 3.45 -16.28
C GLN A 145 -24.56 3.62 -16.30
N ALA A 146 -25.05 4.70 -15.67
CA ALA A 146 -26.46 5.02 -15.68
C ALA A 146 -27.00 5.23 -17.10
N GLY A 147 -28.23 4.79 -17.35
CA GLY A 147 -28.89 4.86 -18.67
C GLY A 147 -28.42 3.81 -19.67
N LEU A 148 -27.49 2.92 -19.30
CA LEU A 148 -27.05 1.79 -20.12
C LEU A 148 -27.37 0.45 -19.45
N PRO A 149 -27.86 -0.56 -20.19
CA PRO A 149 -28.36 -0.45 -21.56
C PRO A 149 -29.60 0.45 -21.67
N ALA A 150 -29.81 1.04 -22.85
CA ALA A 150 -30.96 1.89 -23.14
C ALA A 150 -32.02 1.11 -23.94
N ASN A 151 -33.30 1.43 -23.72
CA ASN A 151 -34.42 0.83 -24.47
C ASN A 151 -34.29 1.08 -25.98
N ARG A 152 -34.74 0.12 -26.79
CA ARG A 152 -34.69 0.19 -28.26
C ARG A 152 -36.02 -0.25 -28.87
N THR A 153 -36.40 0.39 -29.98
CA THR A 153 -37.59 0.02 -30.76
C THR A 153 -37.19 -0.07 -32.23
N VAL A 154 -37.43 -1.22 -32.87
CA VAL A 154 -36.97 -1.51 -34.24
C VAL A 154 -37.98 -2.34 -35.03
N VAL A 155 -37.85 -2.32 -36.36
CA VAL A 155 -38.59 -3.22 -37.25
C VAL A 155 -37.98 -4.62 -37.30
N VAL A 156 -38.79 -5.63 -37.59
CA VAL A 156 -38.33 -7.00 -37.88
C VAL A 156 -37.24 -6.97 -38.97
N GLY A 157 -36.19 -7.77 -38.77
CA GLY A 157 -35.04 -7.85 -39.67
C GLY A 157 -33.92 -6.84 -39.38
N SER A 158 -34.13 -5.87 -38.50
CA SER A 158 -33.09 -4.92 -38.08
C SER A 158 -31.99 -5.58 -37.26
N ASP A 159 -30.82 -4.95 -37.22
CA ASP A 159 -29.75 -5.27 -36.28
C ASP A 159 -29.75 -4.27 -35.12
N VAL A 160 -29.58 -4.74 -33.88
CA VAL A 160 -29.62 -3.93 -32.65
C VAL A 160 -28.40 -4.19 -31.78
N GLU A 161 -27.93 -3.13 -31.13
CA GLU A 161 -26.87 -3.18 -30.14
C GLU A 161 -27.31 -2.62 -28.80
N PHE A 162 -26.99 -3.35 -27.73
CA PHE A 162 -27.07 -2.88 -26.36
C PHE A 162 -25.65 -2.69 -25.80
N GLU A 163 -25.41 -1.53 -25.20
CA GLU A 163 -24.14 -1.19 -24.55
C GLU A 163 -24.32 -1.23 -23.02
N CYS A 164 -23.29 -1.68 -22.31
CA CYS A 164 -23.23 -1.76 -20.86
C CYS A 164 -21.80 -1.48 -20.40
N LYS A 165 -21.51 -0.23 -20.02
CA LYS A 165 -20.18 0.17 -19.54
C LYS A 165 -20.00 -0.19 -18.07
N VAL A 166 -18.91 -0.90 -17.76
CA VAL A 166 -18.66 -1.46 -16.43
C VAL A 166 -17.39 -0.88 -15.81
N PHE A 167 -17.54 -0.19 -14.69
CA PHE A 167 -16.44 0.32 -13.89
C PHE A 167 -16.19 -0.63 -12.70
N SER A 168 -15.04 -1.33 -12.72
CA SER A 168 -14.66 -2.27 -11.66
C SER A 168 -13.14 -2.38 -11.55
N ASP A 169 -12.60 -2.14 -10.34
CA ASP A 169 -11.17 -2.33 -10.03
C ASP A 169 -10.79 -3.82 -9.99
N PRO A 170 -11.53 -4.71 -9.27
CA PRO A 170 -11.39 -6.14 -9.47
C PRO A 170 -11.89 -6.55 -10.87
N ARG A 171 -11.27 -7.56 -11.48
CA ARG A 171 -11.69 -8.05 -12.81
C ARG A 171 -13.17 -8.46 -12.79
N PRO A 172 -14.05 -7.82 -13.57
CA PRO A 172 -15.46 -8.18 -13.60
C PRO A 172 -15.71 -9.39 -14.51
N HIS A 173 -16.77 -10.13 -14.20
CA HIS A 173 -17.40 -11.13 -15.05
C HIS A 173 -18.75 -10.57 -15.51
N ILE A 174 -18.92 -10.41 -16.82
CA ILE A 174 -20.09 -9.78 -17.44
C ILE A 174 -20.92 -10.86 -18.13
N GLN A 175 -22.24 -10.81 -17.94
CA GLN A 175 -23.21 -11.66 -18.60
C GLN A 175 -24.35 -10.83 -19.18
N TRP A 176 -24.79 -11.21 -20.37
CA TRP A 176 -26.04 -10.73 -20.96
C TRP A 176 -27.11 -11.80 -20.81
N LEU A 177 -28.23 -11.40 -20.24
CA LEU A 177 -29.36 -12.26 -19.94
C LEU A 177 -30.58 -11.75 -20.70
N LYS A 178 -31.39 -12.66 -21.25
CA LYS A 178 -32.73 -12.36 -21.73
C LYS A 178 -33.75 -12.97 -20.79
N HIS A 179 -34.72 -12.18 -20.34
CA HIS A 179 -35.87 -12.71 -19.59
C HIS A 179 -36.78 -13.45 -20.55
N ILE A 180 -37.14 -14.67 -20.21
CA ILE A 180 -37.95 -15.56 -21.04
C ILE A 180 -39.19 -16.02 -20.28
N GLU A 181 -40.19 -16.49 -21.03
CA GLU A 181 -41.39 -17.08 -20.46
C GLU A 181 -41.36 -18.59 -20.70
N VAL A 182 -41.64 -19.37 -19.64
CA VAL A 182 -41.75 -20.83 -19.71
C VAL A 182 -43.17 -21.19 -19.32
N ARG A 183 -43.91 -21.79 -20.26
CA ARG A 183 -45.34 -22.15 -20.08
C ARG A 183 -46.21 -20.95 -19.64
N GLY A 184 -45.93 -19.77 -20.19
CA GLY A 184 -46.66 -18.53 -19.90
C GLY A 184 -46.31 -17.86 -18.57
N SER A 185 -45.37 -18.41 -17.78
CA SER A 185 -44.87 -17.77 -16.55
C SER A 185 -43.47 -17.20 -16.78
N ARG A 186 -43.22 -16.01 -16.21
CA ARG A 186 -41.89 -15.40 -16.10
C ARG A 186 -41.08 -15.91 -14.92
N PHE A 187 -41.73 -16.54 -13.96
CA PHE A 187 -41.13 -16.99 -12.71
C PHE A 187 -41.27 -18.50 -12.53
N GLY A 188 -40.23 -19.12 -11.99
CA GLY A 188 -40.23 -20.51 -11.57
C GLY A 188 -41.00 -20.74 -10.27
N PRO A 189 -41.22 -22.01 -9.89
CA PRO A 189 -41.84 -22.37 -8.60
C PRO A 189 -41.04 -21.91 -7.38
N ASP A 190 -39.75 -21.64 -7.57
CA ASP A 190 -38.82 -21.06 -6.58
C ASP A 190 -38.92 -19.54 -6.47
N GLY A 191 -39.76 -18.89 -7.29
CA GLY A 191 -39.91 -17.44 -7.34
C GLY A 191 -38.80 -16.73 -8.12
N LEU A 192 -37.88 -17.46 -8.77
CA LEU A 192 -36.81 -16.86 -9.57
C LEU A 192 -37.27 -16.62 -11.00
N PRO A 193 -36.84 -15.52 -11.65
CA PRO A 193 -37.19 -15.26 -13.05
C PRO A 193 -36.50 -16.27 -13.97
N TYR A 194 -37.21 -16.73 -15.00
CA TYR A 194 -36.61 -17.51 -16.07
C TYR A 194 -35.74 -16.61 -16.95
N VAL A 195 -34.45 -16.89 -16.98
CA VAL A 195 -33.48 -16.15 -17.78
C VAL A 195 -32.68 -17.09 -18.67
N ARG A 196 -32.35 -16.61 -19.87
CA ARG A 196 -31.44 -17.27 -20.81
C ARG A 196 -30.15 -16.47 -20.92
N VAL A 197 -29.01 -17.09 -20.66
CA VAL A 197 -27.69 -16.48 -20.88
C VAL A 197 -27.42 -16.40 -22.38
N LEU A 198 -27.21 -15.19 -22.90
CA LEU A 198 -26.91 -14.94 -24.31
C LEU A 198 -25.40 -14.83 -24.57
N LYS A 199 -24.68 -14.21 -23.62
CA LYS A 199 -23.24 -13.95 -23.72
C LYS A 199 -22.65 -13.92 -22.33
N ALA A 200 -21.48 -14.52 -22.12
CA ALA A 200 -20.78 -14.54 -20.83
C ALA A 200 -19.27 -14.40 -21.03
N THR A 201 -18.58 -13.76 -20.09
CA THR A 201 -17.12 -13.61 -20.13
C THR A 201 -16.45 -14.98 -20.11
N GLY A 202 -15.71 -15.30 -21.17
CA GLY A 202 -14.85 -16.48 -21.27
C GLY A 202 -13.37 -16.16 -21.05
N VAL A 203 -12.51 -17.19 -21.17
CA VAL A 203 -11.05 -17.08 -20.95
C VAL A 203 -10.39 -16.10 -21.94
N SER A 204 -10.92 -15.99 -23.16
CA SER A 204 -10.32 -15.21 -24.26
C SER A 204 -11.09 -13.93 -24.63
N THR A 205 -12.23 -13.65 -24.00
CA THR A 205 -13.03 -12.45 -24.32
C THR A 205 -12.50 -11.23 -23.59
N THR A 206 -12.34 -10.12 -24.30
CA THR A 206 -11.96 -8.85 -23.68
C THR A 206 -13.16 -8.21 -22.96
N ASN A 207 -12.92 -7.42 -21.92
CA ASN A 207 -14.00 -6.70 -21.24
C ASN A 207 -14.78 -5.81 -22.21
N LYS A 208 -14.09 -5.12 -23.14
CA LYS A 208 -14.72 -4.24 -24.14
C LYS A 208 -15.69 -4.96 -25.06
N GLU A 209 -15.37 -6.19 -25.50
CA GLU A 209 -16.30 -6.98 -26.31
C GLU A 209 -17.53 -7.38 -25.50
N MET A 210 -17.38 -7.63 -24.20
CA MET A 210 -18.46 -8.05 -23.31
C MET A 210 -19.41 -6.91 -22.93
N GLU A 211 -18.97 -5.66 -23.03
CA GLU A 211 -19.80 -4.47 -22.81
C GLU A 211 -20.84 -4.25 -23.92
N VAL A 212 -20.79 -4.98 -25.03
CA VAL A 212 -21.75 -4.87 -26.13
C VAL A 212 -22.43 -6.22 -26.43
N LEU A 213 -23.76 -6.20 -26.51
CA LEU A 213 -24.58 -7.29 -27.05
C LEU A 213 -25.13 -6.88 -28.42
N GLN A 214 -24.78 -7.63 -29.46
CA GLN A 214 -25.35 -7.48 -30.80
C GLN A 214 -26.42 -8.56 -31.04
N ILE A 215 -27.58 -8.15 -31.55
CA ILE A 215 -28.66 -9.03 -31.98
C ILE A 215 -28.92 -8.69 -33.45
N ARG A 216 -28.74 -9.66 -34.34
CA ARG A 216 -28.91 -9.46 -35.78
C ARG A 216 -30.17 -10.09 -36.30
N ASN A 217 -30.73 -9.52 -37.36
CA ASN A 217 -31.94 -10.02 -38.02
C ASN A 217 -33.07 -10.28 -37.00
N VAL A 218 -33.40 -9.26 -36.23
CA VAL A 218 -34.30 -9.33 -35.07
C VAL A 218 -35.69 -9.82 -35.47
N SER A 219 -36.22 -10.79 -34.72
CA SER A 219 -37.57 -11.34 -34.89
C SER A 219 -38.54 -10.80 -33.84
N LEU A 220 -39.84 -11.05 -33.98
CA LEU A 220 -40.82 -10.70 -32.94
C LEU A 220 -40.55 -11.41 -31.60
N GLU A 221 -39.98 -12.61 -31.63
CA GLU A 221 -39.63 -13.36 -30.41
C GLU A 221 -38.49 -12.71 -29.64
N ASP A 222 -37.70 -11.86 -30.30
CA ASP A 222 -36.61 -11.11 -29.67
C ASP A 222 -37.10 -9.92 -28.85
N SER A 223 -38.35 -9.50 -29.01
CA SER A 223 -38.95 -8.50 -28.13
C SER A 223 -38.94 -8.96 -26.67
N GLY A 224 -38.53 -8.09 -25.75
CA GLY A 224 -38.44 -8.43 -24.32
C GLY A 224 -37.39 -7.66 -23.55
N GLU A 225 -37.16 -8.10 -22.31
CA GLU A 225 -36.20 -7.48 -21.40
C GLU A 225 -34.82 -8.15 -21.49
N TYR A 226 -33.79 -7.33 -21.61
CA TYR A 226 -32.38 -7.72 -21.67
C TYR A 226 -31.64 -7.09 -20.49
N THR A 227 -30.92 -7.92 -19.74
CA THR A 227 -30.17 -7.49 -18.56
C THR A 227 -28.67 -7.69 -18.77
N CYS A 228 -27.90 -6.63 -18.51
CA CYS A 228 -26.46 -6.74 -18.32
C CYS A 228 -26.17 -6.97 -16.83
N LEU A 229 -25.56 -8.10 -16.49
CA LEU A 229 -25.15 -8.46 -15.14
C LEU A 229 -23.62 -8.44 -15.06
N ALA A 230 -23.06 -7.64 -14.16
CA ALA A 230 -21.63 -7.59 -13.90
C ALA A 230 -21.33 -7.99 -12.45
N GLY A 231 -20.50 -9.01 -12.26
CA GLY A 231 -20.06 -9.52 -10.96
C GLY A 231 -18.55 -9.40 -10.77
N ASN A 232 -18.10 -9.21 -9.55
CA ASN A 232 -16.69 -9.35 -9.17
C ASN A 232 -16.58 -10.10 -7.83
N SER A 233 -15.37 -10.19 -7.25
CA SER A 233 -15.13 -10.88 -5.97
C SER A 233 -15.86 -10.28 -4.76
N ILE A 234 -16.54 -9.15 -4.92
CA ILE A 234 -17.20 -8.40 -3.83
C ILE A 234 -18.72 -8.47 -3.96
N GLY A 235 -19.24 -8.46 -5.19
CA GLY A 235 -20.67 -8.54 -5.43
C GLY A 235 -21.02 -8.34 -6.89
N HIS A 236 -22.31 -8.13 -7.17
CA HIS A 236 -22.84 -7.98 -8.52
C HIS A 236 -23.76 -6.76 -8.64
N SER A 237 -23.81 -6.19 -9.83
CA SER A 237 -24.74 -5.11 -10.21
C SER A 237 -25.36 -5.45 -11.57
N HIS A 238 -26.57 -4.98 -11.82
CA HIS A 238 -27.27 -5.20 -13.08
C HIS A 238 -28.06 -3.97 -13.50
N HIS A 239 -28.22 -3.79 -14.81
CA HIS A 239 -29.16 -2.85 -15.43
C HIS A 239 -29.90 -3.59 -16.56
N SER A 240 -31.15 -3.20 -16.80
CA SER A 240 -32.00 -3.78 -17.84
C SER A 240 -32.44 -2.75 -18.88
N ALA A 241 -32.72 -3.22 -20.09
CA ALA A 241 -33.36 -2.48 -21.14
C ALA A 241 -34.41 -3.32 -21.86
N TRP A 242 -35.40 -2.66 -22.45
CA TRP A 242 -36.44 -3.29 -23.27
C TRP A 242 -36.12 -3.18 -24.75
N LEU A 243 -36.27 -4.29 -25.47
CA LEU A 243 -36.34 -4.34 -26.93
C LEU A 243 -37.80 -4.46 -27.35
N THR A 244 -38.28 -3.51 -28.15
CA THR A 244 -39.61 -3.56 -28.77
C THR A 244 -39.44 -3.78 -30.27
N VAL A 245 -40.06 -4.84 -30.80
CA VAL A 245 -39.98 -5.20 -32.22
C VAL A 245 -41.36 -5.10 -32.86
N TYR A 246 -41.48 -4.41 -33.99
CA TYR A 246 -42.73 -4.29 -34.73
C TYR A 246 -42.57 -4.71 -36.19
N LYS A 247 -43.68 -5.10 -36.83
CA LYS A 247 -43.71 -5.36 -38.27
C LYS A 247 -43.95 -4.03 -39.00
N GLU A 248 -43.25 -3.82 -40.11
CA GLU A 248 -43.58 -2.74 -41.04
C GLU A 248 -44.98 -3.01 -41.63
N GLN A 249 -45.85 -1.99 -41.62
CA GLN A 249 -47.23 -2.08 -42.10
C GLN A 249 -47.30 -2.01 -43.62
#